data_AF-Q2I180-F1
#
_entry.id   AF-Q2I180-F1
#
_cell.length_a   1.000
_cell.length_b   1.000
_cell.length_c   1.000
_cell.angle_alpha   90.00
_cell.angle_beta   90.00
_cell.angle_gamma   90.00
#
_symmetry.space_group_name_H-M   'P 1'
#
loop_
_entity.id
_entity.type
_entity.pdbx_description
1 polymer ?
#
loop_
_entity_poly.entity_id
_entity_poly.type
_entity_poly.pdbx_seq_one_letter_code
_entity_poly.pdbx_strand_id
1 'polypeptide(L)'
;MELFCREKEGVVRALLDPTIFSDDRVLQSLLTIEDMFLPQAPYFQRVQKDLQPYMRRVVATWMLEVCEEEDCEQEVFLLAVNYLDRYLSVVPTKKSCLQLLGAVCLFLASKLKS
;
A
#
# COMPACT_ATOMS: atom_id res chain seq x y z
N MET A 1 -17.22 10.65 -38.94
CA MET A 1 -16.69 11.67 -38.01
C MET A 1 -16.12 10.89 -36.84
N GLU A 2 -14.87 10.47 -36.96
CA GLU A 2 -14.20 9.62 -35.98
C GLU A 2 -13.74 10.49 -34.82
N LEU A 3 -14.32 10.27 -33.64
CA LEU A 3 -13.82 10.83 -32.39
C LEU A 3 -12.51 10.11 -32.08
N PHE A 4 -11.40 10.64 -32.62
CA PHE A 4 -10.06 10.29 -32.16
C PHE A 4 -9.90 10.82 -30.73
N CYS A 5 -10.26 10.00 -29.75
CA CYS A 5 -9.66 10.10 -28.42
C CYS A 5 -8.17 9.80 -28.60
N ARG A 6 -7.37 10.83 -28.89
CA ARG A 6 -5.92 10.79 -28.72
C ARG A 6 -5.65 10.61 -27.24
N GLU A 7 -5.59 9.36 -26.78
CA GLU A 7 -4.83 9.04 -25.57
C GLU A 7 -3.43 9.58 -25.82
N LYS A 8 -3.02 10.61 -25.08
CA LYS A 8 -1.66 11.11 -25.15
C LYS A 8 -0.76 9.94 -24.71
N GLU A 9 0.20 9.56 -25.55
CA GLU A 9 1.27 8.62 -25.22
C GLU A 9 2.21 9.22 -24.15
N GLY A 10 1.72 9.32 -22.91
CA GLY A 10 2.50 9.85 -21.80
C GLY A 10 1.78 9.64 -20.48
N VAL A 11 2.56 9.29 -19.45
CA VAL A 11 2.06 9.15 -18.07
C VAL A 11 1.51 10.50 -17.61
N VAL A 12 0.20 10.56 -17.34
CA VAL A 12 -0.45 11.76 -16.81
C VAL A 12 -0.17 11.83 -15.32
N ARG A 13 0.64 12.80 -14.90
CA ARG A 13 0.94 13.06 -13.48
C ARG A 13 0.13 14.24 -12.97
N ALA A 14 -0.21 14.21 -11.68
CA ALA A 14 -0.82 15.35 -11.01
C ALA A 14 0.14 16.56 -11.03
N LEU A 15 -0.41 17.75 -11.29
CA LEU A 15 0.33 19.00 -11.14
C LEU A 15 0.56 19.30 -9.66
N LEU A 16 1.62 20.04 -9.34
CA LEU A 16 1.85 20.52 -7.98
C LEU A 16 0.72 21.45 -7.56
N ASP A 17 0.00 21.09 -6.51
CA ASP A 17 -1.01 21.94 -5.88
C ASP A 17 -0.36 22.75 -4.74
N PRO A 18 -0.21 24.08 -4.87
CA PRO A 18 0.37 24.92 -3.83
C PRO A 18 -0.35 24.80 -2.48
N THR A 19 -1.66 24.50 -2.49
CA THR A 19 -2.47 24.34 -1.28
C THR A 19 -2.01 23.13 -0.47
N ILE A 20 -1.66 22.03 -1.13
CA ILE A 20 -1.19 20.81 -0.45
C ILE A 20 0.12 21.07 0.30
N PHE A 21 1.01 21.89 -0.27
CA PHE A 21 2.38 22.07 0.23
C PHE A 21 2.59 23.34 1.06
N SER A 22 1.74 24.37 0.91
CA SER A 22 1.91 25.67 1.58
C SER A 22 0.93 25.88 2.74
N ASP A 23 -0.14 25.08 2.82
CA ASP A 23 -1.12 25.20 3.89
C ASP A 23 -0.80 24.24 5.04
N ASP A 24 -0.34 24.78 6.17
CA ASP A 24 -0.01 24.02 7.37
C ASP A 24 -1.17 23.12 7.85
N ARG A 25 -2.43 23.47 7.55
CA ARG A 25 -3.60 22.68 7.94
C ARG A 25 -3.59 21.29 7.29
N VAL A 26 -2.99 21.15 6.11
CA VAL A 26 -2.88 19.85 5.42
C VAL A 26 -1.96 18.94 6.22
N LEU A 27 -0.76 19.42 6.58
CA LEU A 27 0.17 18.66 7.41
C LEU A 27 -0.43 18.33 8.78
N GLN A 28 -1.06 19.30 9.44
CA GLN A 28 -1.73 19.04 10.73
C GLN A 28 -2.84 18.00 10.61
N SER A 29 -3.60 18.01 9.53
CA SER A 29 -4.63 16.99 9.28
C SER A 29 -4.01 15.61 9.06
N LEU A 30 -2.93 15.52 8.29
CA LEU A 30 -2.21 14.25 8.06
C LEU A 30 -1.65 13.68 9.37
N LEU A 31 -1.03 14.52 10.21
CA LEU A 31 -0.54 14.10 11.53
C LEU A 31 -1.69 13.67 12.46
N THR A 32 -2.82 14.38 12.43
CA THR A 32 -3.99 14.05 13.27
C THR A 32 -4.57 12.68 12.95
N ILE A 33 -4.57 12.28 11.68
CA ILE A 33 -5.14 10.99 11.26
C ILE A 33 -4.13 9.83 11.28
N GLU A 34 -2.84 10.10 11.48
CA GLU A 34 -1.75 9.11 11.37
C GLU A 34 -2.02 7.85 12.21
N ASP A 35 -2.43 8.05 13.46
CA ASP A 35 -2.73 6.96 14.41
C ASP A 35 -3.80 5.97 13.91
N MET A 36 -4.71 6.42 13.04
CA MET A 36 -5.78 5.58 12.46
C MET A 36 -5.25 4.54 11.46
N PHE A 37 -4.03 4.76 10.94
CA PHE A 37 -3.41 3.94 9.89
C PHE A 37 -2.18 3.18 10.37
N LEU A 38 -1.78 3.33 11.64
CA LEU A 38 -0.67 2.56 12.19
C LEU A 38 -1.06 1.08 12.42
N PRO A 39 -0.19 0.12 12.05
CA PRO A 39 -0.38 -1.28 12.45
C PRO A 39 -0.19 -1.42 13.97
N GLN A 40 -1.06 -2.21 14.61
CA GLN A 40 -0.99 -2.41 16.06
C GLN A 40 0.12 -3.40 16.43
N ALA A 41 1.30 -2.88 16.78
CA ALA A 41 2.42 -3.68 17.25
C ALA A 41 2.24 -4.11 18.74
N PRO A 42 2.81 -5.25 19.18
CA PRO A 42 3.57 -6.23 18.40
C PRO A 42 2.67 -7.45 18.04
N TYR A 43 2.16 -7.48 16.80
CA TYR A 43 1.13 -8.44 16.37
C TYR A 43 1.65 -9.86 16.09
N PHE A 44 2.96 -10.04 15.88
CA PHE A 44 3.57 -11.38 15.77
C PHE A 44 3.53 -12.17 17.08
N GLN A 45 3.48 -11.49 18.22
CA GLN A 45 3.41 -12.11 19.53
C GLN A 45 1.97 -12.24 20.03
N ARG A 46 1.11 -11.29 19.64
CA ARG A 46 -0.26 -11.18 20.18
C ARG A 46 -1.33 -11.84 19.32
N VAL A 47 -1.17 -11.81 18.00
CA VAL A 47 -2.22 -12.19 17.04
C VAL A 47 -1.80 -13.37 16.19
N GLN A 48 -0.59 -13.31 15.64
CA GLN A 48 -0.10 -14.34 14.73
C GLN A 48 0.50 -15.52 15.50
N LYS A 49 -0.04 -16.72 15.26
CA LYS A 49 0.48 -17.98 15.85
C LYS A 49 1.38 -18.75 14.88
N ASP A 50 1.07 -18.67 13.59
CA ASP A 50 1.73 -19.46 12.53
C ASP A 50 2.76 -18.64 11.72
N LEU A 51 2.81 -17.32 11.94
CA LEU A 51 3.71 -16.42 11.19
C LEU A 51 4.86 -15.95 12.06
N GLN A 52 6.01 -15.80 11.41
CA GLN A 52 7.22 -15.23 12.00
C GLN A 52 7.61 -13.96 11.23
N PRO A 53 8.29 -12.98 11.86
CA PRO A 53 8.67 -11.72 11.21
C PRO A 53 9.41 -11.89 9.88
N TYR A 54 10.26 -12.92 9.76
CA TYR A 54 10.99 -13.20 8.51
C TYR A 54 10.06 -13.61 7.36
N MET A 55 8.91 -14.25 7.64
CA MET A 55 7.95 -14.64 6.61
C MET A 55 7.27 -13.40 6.01
N ARG A 56 6.95 -12.40 6.84
CA ARG A 56 6.48 -11.08 6.38
C ARG A 56 7.54 -10.38 5.55
N ARG A 57 8.82 -10.47 5.93
CA ARG A 57 9.93 -9.91 5.12
C ARG A 57 9.96 -10.55 3.73
N VAL A 58 9.90 -11.88 3.64
CA VAL A 58 9.90 -12.61 2.36
C VAL A 58 8.74 -12.16 1.47
N VAL A 59 7.52 -12.07 2.01
CA VAL A 59 6.35 -11.63 1.22
C VAL A 59 6.43 -10.15 0.85
N ALA A 60 6.91 -9.27 1.73
CA ALA A 60 7.09 -7.86 1.40
C ALA A 60 8.15 -7.64 0.32
N THR A 61 9.24 -8.42 0.31
CA THR A 61 10.23 -8.39 -0.76
C THR A 61 9.62 -8.84 -2.08
N TRP A 62 8.89 -9.96 -2.09
CA TRP A 62 8.16 -10.40 -3.28
C TRP A 62 7.14 -9.36 -3.77
N MET A 63 6.42 -8.69 -2.86
CA MET A 63 5.50 -7.61 -3.23
C MET A 63 6.21 -6.42 -3.90
N LEU A 64 7.42 -6.08 -3.45
CA LEU A 64 8.22 -5.02 -4.06
C LEU A 64 8.65 -5.42 -5.47
N GLU A 65 9.15 -6.64 -5.65
CA GLU A 65 9.54 -7.19 -6.95
C GLU A 65 8.38 -7.13 -7.95
N VAL A 66 7.16 -7.52 -7.54
CA VAL A 66 5.96 -7.42 -8.39
C VAL A 66 5.63 -5.97 -8.75
N CYS A 67 5.75 -5.03 -7.80
CA CYS A 67 5.53 -3.61 -8.10
C CYS A 67 6.55 -3.05 -9.10
N GLU A 68 7.81 -3.49 -9.02
CA GLU A 68 8.87 -3.08 -9.95
C GLU A 68 8.65 -3.68 -11.35
N GLU A 69 8.25 -4.95 -11.44
CA GLU A 69 7.95 -5.62 -12.72
C GLU A 69 6.75 -4.99 -13.44
N GLU A 70 5.73 -4.55 -12.69
CA GLU A 70 4.52 -3.92 -13.21
C GLU A 70 4.62 -2.38 -13.33
N ASP A 71 5.80 -1.80 -13.12
CA ASP A 71 6.07 -0.34 -13.16
C ASP A 71 5.08 0.48 -12.31
N CYS A 72 4.73 -0.06 -11.13
CA CYS A 72 3.81 0.57 -10.20
C CYS A 72 4.42 1.84 -9.58
N GLU A 73 3.58 2.83 -9.25
CA GLU A 73 4.02 3.94 -8.43
C GLU A 73 4.47 3.48 -7.04
N GLN A 74 5.50 4.12 -6.47
CA GLN A 74 6.04 3.80 -5.15
C GLN A 74 4.96 3.76 -4.05
N GLU A 75 3.94 4.61 -4.17
CA GLU A 75 2.82 4.70 -3.24
C GLU A 75 1.99 3.41 -3.18
N VAL A 76 1.89 2.66 -4.29
CA VAL A 76 1.18 1.37 -4.35
C VAL A 76 1.80 0.37 -3.39
N PHE A 77 3.13 0.21 -3.45
CA PHE A 77 3.84 -0.72 -2.58
C PHE A 77 3.70 -0.33 -1.10
N LEU A 78 3.91 0.95 -0.78
CA LEU A 78 3.81 1.45 0.60
C LEU A 78 2.40 1.25 1.18
N LEU A 79 1.38 1.51 0.37
CA LEU A 79 -0.02 1.31 0.76
C LEU A 79 -0.36 -0.18 0.92
N ALA A 80 0.11 -1.04 0.00
CA ALA A 80 -0.10 -2.48 0.09
C ALA A 80 0.55 -3.07 1.35
N VAL A 81 1.75 -2.64 1.71
CA VAL A 81 2.42 -3.04 2.95
C VAL A 81 1.67 -2.53 4.19
N ASN A 82 1.15 -1.31 4.16
CA ASN A 82 0.29 -0.80 5.24
C ASN A 82 -0.96 -1.67 5.42
N TYR A 83 -1.62 -2.08 4.34
CA TYR A 83 -2.76 -3.01 4.39
C TYR A 83 -2.38 -4.36 4.95
N LEU A 84 -1.26 -4.92 4.50
CA LEU A 84 -0.75 -6.19 5.00
C LEU A 84 -0.54 -6.14 6.53
N ASP A 85 0.21 -5.15 7.02
CA ASP A 85 0.55 -5.06 8.44
C ASP A 85 -0.68 -4.77 9.31
N ARG A 86 -1.62 -3.94 8.85
CA ARG A 86 -2.88 -3.68 9.57
C ARG A 86 -3.79 -4.90 9.64
N TYR A 87 -3.89 -5.68 8.55
CA TYR A 87 -4.64 -6.93 8.54
C TYR A 87 -4.03 -7.95 9.51
N LEU A 88 -2.70 -8.13 9.44
CA LEU A 88 -1.97 -9.01 10.36
C LEU A 88 -2.04 -8.53 11.82
N SER A 89 -2.34 -7.25 12.06
CA SER A 89 -2.53 -6.71 13.40
C SER A 89 -3.82 -7.16 14.08
N VAL A 90 -4.80 -7.70 13.33
CA VAL A 90 -6.12 -8.05 13.88
C VAL A 90 -6.62 -9.43 13.47
N VAL A 91 -6.12 -10.02 12.38
CA VAL A 91 -6.58 -11.33 11.88
C VAL A 91 -5.48 -12.39 11.97
N PRO A 92 -5.67 -13.47 12.78
CA PRO A 92 -4.76 -14.62 12.77
C PRO A 92 -4.70 -15.26 11.37
N THR A 93 -3.52 -15.30 10.78
CA THR A 93 -3.32 -15.72 9.39
C THR A 93 -2.43 -16.95 9.31
N LYS A 94 -2.84 -17.93 8.50
CA LYS A 94 -2.03 -19.11 8.22
C LYS A 94 -0.90 -18.78 7.26
N LYS A 95 0.26 -19.41 7.45
CA LYS A 95 1.42 -19.29 6.55
C LYS A 95 1.06 -19.51 5.07
N SER A 96 0.20 -20.50 4.79
CA SER A 96 -0.24 -20.83 3.42
C SER A 96 -1.03 -19.71 2.73
N CYS A 97 -1.59 -18.77 3.49
CA CYS A 97 -2.41 -17.68 2.96
C CYS A 97 -1.64 -16.35 2.87
N LEU A 98 -0.40 -16.28 3.37
CA LEU A 98 0.32 -15.01 3.50
C LEU A 98 0.63 -14.36 2.14
N GLN A 99 1.03 -15.14 1.15
CA GLN A 99 1.30 -14.63 -0.20
C GLN A 99 0.00 -14.20 -0.92
N LEU A 100 -1.09 -14.95 -0.74
CA LEU A 100 -2.41 -14.56 -1.23
C LEU A 100 -2.87 -13.23 -0.62
N LEU A 101 -2.69 -13.05 0.69
CA LEU A 101 -2.97 -11.78 1.37
C LEU A 101 -2.15 -10.65 0.76
N GLY A 102 -0.84 -10.85 0.54
CA GLY A 102 0.02 -9.88 -0.14
C GLY A 102 -0.49 -9.51 -1.54
N ALA A 103 -0.91 -10.50 -2.34
CA ALA A 103 -1.49 -10.28 -3.67
C ALA A 103 -2.78 -9.44 -3.61
N VAL A 104 -3.67 -9.73 -2.65
CA VAL A 104 -4.89 -8.94 -2.43
C VAL A 104 -4.57 -7.51 -2.01
N CYS A 105 -3.58 -7.32 -1.14
CA CYS A 105 -3.13 -5.98 -0.73
C CYS A 105 -2.58 -5.17 -1.90
N LEU A 106 -1.76 -5.79 -2.78
CA LEU A 106 -1.27 -5.17 -4.01
C LEU A 106 -2.41 -4.78 -4.94
N PHE A 107 -3.36 -5.69 -5.17
CA PHE A 107 -4.51 -5.44 -6.02
C PHE A 107 -5.37 -4.27 -5.50
N LEU A 108 -5.61 -4.20 -4.19
CA LEU A 108 -6.37 -3.08 -3.60
C LEU A 108 -5.60 -1.77 -3.71
N ALA A 109 -4.30 -1.78 -3.42
CA ALA A 109 -3.46 -0.58 -3.47
C ALA A 109 -3.35 -0.04 -4.90
N SER A 110 -3.17 -0.90 -5.89
CA SER A 110 -3.07 -0.48 -7.29
C SER A 110 -4.38 0.12 -7.80
N LYS A 111 -5.54 -0.32 -7.30
CA LYS A 111 -6.83 0.32 -7.67
C LYS A 111 -7.05 1.70 -7.04
N LEU A 112 -6.31 2.05 -6.00
CA LEU A 112 -6.42 3.35 -5.31
C LEU A 112 -5.33 4.34 -5.74
N LYS A 113 -4.19 3.82 -6.19
CA LYS A 113 -2.98 4.57 -6.54
C LYS A 113 -2.43 4.15 -7.91
N SER A 114 -3.31 3.99 -8.90
CA SER A 114 -2.97 3.77 -10.32
C SER A 114 -2.89 5.08 -11.09
#